data_AF-A0A1I7U7M6-F1
#
_entry.id   AF-A0A1I7U7M6-F1
#
_cell.length_a   1.000
_cell.length_b   1.000
_cell.length_c   1.000
_cell.angle_alpha   90.00
_cell.angle_beta   90.00
_cell.angle_gamma   90.00
#
_symmetry.space_group_name_H-M   'P 1'
#
loop_
_entity.id
_entity.type
_entity.pdbx_description
1 polymer ?
#
loop_
_entity_poly.entity_id
_entity_poly.type
_entity_poly.pdbx_seq_one_letter_code
_entity_poly.pdbx_strand_id
1 'polypeptide(L)'
;MADADAPVVPVADEALPAADAVPAADAVPSEPEIIYKVSSEEGIEFRVSDKALRMSETMNAMFGTNPMTAEDVEKNEPIPINNIKAEILELVFKWCEEHKGEPIPVDDDTIPKHVTIPPFDEKLMEIDNDKLFHLICAANYLNVKGLLNVSCKKVALMAKGKSPEELRVIYGIPTDEEDEAAEKLAKEETEKKKAAAAEKKAEKEAAGDQKTEEKEEETPEKDEEKPSTSA
;
A
#
# COMPACT_ATOMS: atom_id res chain seq x y z
N MET A 1 47.04 68.40 9.54
CA MET A 1 47.65 67.40 10.45
C MET A 1 46.95 67.58 11.77
N ALA A 2 46.05 66.65 12.16
CA ALA A 2 45.18 66.63 13.37
C ALA A 2 44.41 67.93 13.70
N ASP A 3 43.08 68.00 13.81
CA ASP A 3 42.08 67.11 14.44
C ASP A 3 42.14 67.12 15.99
N ALA A 4 40.99 66.88 16.62
CA ALA A 4 40.64 66.87 18.05
C ALA A 4 40.51 68.23 18.81
N ASP A 5 39.31 68.82 18.71
CA ASP A 5 38.59 69.48 19.82
C ASP A 5 37.32 68.64 20.02
N ALA A 6 36.82 68.23 21.18
CA ALA A 6 37.21 68.19 22.58
C ALA A 6 36.19 67.20 23.25
N PRO A 7 36.28 66.86 24.55
CA PRO A 7 35.59 65.67 25.09
C PRO A 7 34.29 65.97 25.88
N VAL A 8 33.78 64.91 26.51
CA VAL A 8 32.91 64.82 27.72
C VAL A 8 31.53 64.19 27.48
N VAL A 9 31.42 62.94 27.95
CA VAL A 9 30.18 62.20 28.24
C VAL A 9 29.46 62.78 29.48
N PRO A 10 28.14 62.55 29.62
CA PRO A 10 27.77 61.59 30.67
C PRO A 10 26.66 60.60 30.28
N VAL A 11 26.65 59.48 31.01
CA VAL A 11 25.64 58.41 30.98
C VAL A 11 24.31 58.90 31.58
N ALA A 12 23.19 58.48 30.99
CA ALA A 12 21.90 58.38 31.65
C ALA A 12 21.27 57.02 31.33
N ASP A 13 20.77 56.37 32.37
CA ASP A 13 20.10 55.06 32.36
C ASP A 13 18.59 55.28 32.15
N GLU A 14 17.95 54.59 31.19
CA GLU A 14 16.59 54.06 31.36
C GLU A 14 16.14 53.09 30.26
N ALA A 15 15.39 52.07 30.68
CA ALA A 15 14.36 51.31 29.95
C ALA A 15 14.68 50.70 28.57
N LEU A 16 14.79 49.36 28.56
CA LEU A 16 14.38 48.52 27.43
C LEU A 16 12.86 48.62 27.20
N PRO A 17 12.39 48.75 25.95
CA PRO A 17 11.10 48.22 25.56
C PRO A 17 11.22 47.18 24.43
N ALA A 18 10.49 46.08 24.63
CA ALA A 18 9.91 45.15 23.66
C ALA A 18 10.66 44.82 22.34
N ALA A 19 10.83 43.52 22.10
CA ALA A 19 11.12 42.99 20.77
C ALA A 19 9.99 43.36 19.80
N ASP A 20 10.30 44.13 18.76
CA ASP A 20 9.45 44.32 17.60
C ASP A 20 9.95 43.47 16.43
N ALA A 21 9.01 43.00 15.60
CA ALA A 21 9.23 41.83 14.77
C ALA A 21 10.19 42.08 13.61
N VAL A 22 11.11 41.14 13.38
CA VAL A 22 11.80 41.04 12.08
C VAL A 22 10.73 40.80 11.01
N PRO A 23 10.57 41.66 9.99
CA PRO A 23 9.58 41.42 8.95
C PRO A 23 9.94 40.13 8.22
N ALA A 24 8.95 39.27 8.03
CA ALA A 24 9.12 37.96 7.42
C ALA A 24 9.75 38.10 6.02
N ALA A 25 10.76 37.27 5.74
CA ALA A 25 11.38 37.19 4.43
C ALA A 25 10.34 36.80 3.37
N ASP A 26 10.52 37.32 2.16
CA ASP A 26 9.73 37.05 0.96
C ASP A 26 9.15 35.63 0.90
N ALA A 27 7.84 35.53 1.09
CA ALA A 27 7.08 34.39 0.64
C ALA A 27 7.11 34.38 -0.89
N VAL A 28 8.01 33.60 -1.47
CA VAL A 28 7.97 33.22 -2.89
C VAL A 28 6.56 32.69 -3.17
N PRO A 29 5.81 33.22 -4.16
CA PRO A 29 4.48 32.73 -4.46
C PRO A 29 4.59 31.31 -5.01
N SER A 30 4.39 30.32 -4.14
CA SER A 30 4.31 28.92 -4.53
C SER A 30 3.16 28.74 -5.50
N GLU A 31 3.46 28.29 -6.72
CA GLU A 31 2.46 27.82 -7.67
C GLU A 31 1.55 26.79 -6.96
N PRO A 32 0.23 26.76 -7.25
CA PRO A 32 -0.68 25.84 -6.57
C PRO A 32 -0.33 24.39 -6.96
N GLU A 33 0.48 23.73 -6.12
CA GLU A 33 0.77 22.31 -6.29
C GLU A 33 -0.53 21.52 -6.13
N ILE A 34 -0.93 20.83 -7.19
CA ILE A 34 -2.09 19.94 -7.18
C ILE A 34 -1.76 18.76 -6.26
N ILE A 35 -2.56 18.55 -5.22
CA ILE A 35 -2.41 17.48 -4.24
C ILE A 35 -3.61 16.54 -4.36
N TYR A 36 -3.36 15.27 -4.65
CA TYR A 36 -4.40 14.24 -4.71
C TYR A 36 -4.51 13.52 -3.38
N LYS A 37 -5.73 13.05 -3.08
CA LYS A 37 -6.04 12.20 -1.93
C LYS A 37 -6.07 10.75 -2.39
N VAL A 38 -5.42 9.86 -1.65
CA VAL A 38 -5.30 8.43 -1.97
C VAL A 38 -5.50 7.61 -0.70
N SER A 39 -6.34 6.59 -0.71
CA SER A 39 -6.58 5.72 0.45
C SER A 39 -5.92 4.34 0.27
N SER A 40 -5.32 3.82 1.34
CA SER A 40 -4.81 2.44 1.38
C SER A 40 -5.93 1.41 1.55
N GLU A 41 -5.57 0.13 1.50
CA GLU A 41 -6.46 -1.00 1.82
C GLU A 41 -7.12 -0.88 3.20
N GLU A 42 -6.45 -0.22 4.16
CA GLU A 42 -6.91 0.01 5.53
C GLU A 42 -7.80 1.27 5.65
N GLY A 43 -8.07 1.96 4.55
CA GLY A 43 -8.82 3.22 4.53
C GLY A 43 -8.03 4.43 5.04
N ILE A 44 -6.70 4.32 5.19
CA ILE A 44 -5.85 5.43 5.63
C ILE A 44 -5.58 6.35 4.44
N GLU A 45 -5.95 7.62 4.58
CA GLU A 45 -5.78 8.65 3.55
C GLU A 45 -4.38 9.28 3.55
N PHE A 46 -3.80 9.39 2.36
CA PHE A 46 -2.54 10.04 2.05
C PHE A 46 -2.76 11.23 1.12
N ARG A 47 -1.90 12.24 1.24
CA ARG A 47 -1.87 13.42 0.38
C ARG A 47 -0.55 13.44 -0.38
N VAL A 48 -0.62 13.45 -1.71
CA VAL A 48 0.55 13.29 -2.60
C VAL A 48 0.48 14.32 -3.72
N SER A 49 1.62 14.93 -4.07
CA SER A 49 1.69 15.93 -5.15
C SER A 49 1.54 15.28 -6.53
N ASP A 50 1.00 16.06 -7.49
CA ASP A 50 0.89 15.68 -8.90
C ASP A 50 2.24 15.22 -9.48
N LYS A 51 3.32 15.91 -9.16
CA LYS A 51 4.69 15.59 -9.62
C LYS A 51 5.15 14.24 -9.09
N ALA A 52 4.85 13.91 -7.84
CA ALA A 52 5.17 12.60 -7.25
C ALA A 52 4.30 11.48 -7.83
N LEU A 53 3.00 11.73 -8.05
CA LEU A 53 2.12 10.73 -8.67
C LEU A 53 2.44 10.47 -10.14
N ARG A 54 3.00 11.43 -10.87
CA ARG A 54 3.53 11.22 -12.24
C ARG A 54 4.69 10.22 -12.30
N MET A 55 5.37 9.93 -11.19
CA MET A 55 6.38 8.86 -11.13
C MET A 55 5.77 7.45 -11.25
N SER A 56 4.45 7.33 -11.05
CA SER A 56 3.67 6.11 -11.28
C SER A 56 3.02 6.17 -12.67
N GLU A 57 3.38 5.23 -13.55
CA GLU A 57 2.70 5.11 -14.86
C GLU A 57 1.22 4.75 -14.69
N THR A 58 0.88 3.93 -13.67
CA THR A 58 -0.51 3.56 -13.34
C THR A 58 -1.35 4.78 -12.96
N MET A 59 -0.84 5.67 -12.11
CA MET A 59 -1.54 6.89 -11.70
C MET A 59 -1.61 7.91 -12.84
N ASN A 60 -0.52 8.11 -13.59
CA ASN A 60 -0.51 8.98 -14.76
C ASN A 60 -1.54 8.54 -15.83
N ALA A 61 -1.73 7.23 -16.03
CA ALA A 61 -2.77 6.68 -16.89
C ALA A 61 -4.20 6.90 -16.35
N MET A 62 -4.38 6.89 -15.02
CA MET A 62 -5.67 7.12 -14.37
C MET A 62 -6.13 8.59 -14.45
N PHE A 63 -5.21 9.55 -14.34
CA PHE A 63 -5.53 10.98 -14.46
C PHE A 63 -5.60 11.49 -15.91
N GLY A 64 -4.89 10.84 -16.83
CA GLY A 64 -4.83 11.23 -18.23
C GLY A 64 -4.14 12.58 -18.45
N THR A 65 -4.30 13.13 -19.65
CA THR A 65 -3.66 14.39 -20.07
C THR A 65 -4.53 15.63 -19.85
N ASN A 66 -5.74 15.49 -19.30
CA ASN A 66 -6.65 16.61 -19.10
C ASN A 66 -6.28 17.36 -17.81
N PRO A 67 -5.94 18.66 -17.85
CA PRO A 67 -5.58 19.41 -16.66
C PRO A 67 -6.81 19.58 -15.75
N MET A 68 -6.82 18.86 -14.62
CA MET A 68 -7.70 19.20 -13.50
C MET A 68 -7.15 20.43 -12.78
N THR A 69 -8.02 21.30 -12.28
CA THR A 69 -7.58 22.37 -11.38
C THR A 69 -7.41 21.83 -9.96
N ALA A 70 -6.64 22.52 -9.12
CA ALA A 70 -6.52 22.15 -7.70
C ALA A 70 -7.90 22.08 -7.01
N GLU A 71 -8.82 22.98 -7.37
CA GLU A 71 -10.19 23.02 -6.84
C GLU A 71 -11.07 21.84 -7.29
N ASP A 72 -10.75 21.17 -8.39
CA ASP A 72 -11.44 19.96 -8.84
C ASP A 72 -10.90 18.74 -8.09
N VAL A 73 -9.57 18.62 -7.99
CA VAL A 73 -8.91 17.51 -7.30
C VAL A 73 -9.25 17.49 -5.81
N GLU A 74 -9.34 18.64 -5.15
CA GLU A 74 -9.67 18.71 -3.72
C GLU A 74 -11.12 18.24 -3.43
N LYS A 75 -12.03 18.38 -4.41
CA LYS A 75 -13.43 17.92 -4.32
C LYS A 75 -13.62 16.44 -4.68
N ASN A 76 -12.67 15.81 -5.37
CA ASN A 76 -12.75 14.40 -5.72
C ASN A 76 -12.66 13.49 -4.48
N GLU A 77 -13.24 12.30 -4.56
CA GLU A 77 -13.08 11.25 -3.56
C GLU A 77 -11.62 10.71 -3.53
N PRO A 78 -11.13 10.20 -2.39
CA PRO A 78 -9.81 9.60 -2.31
C PRO A 78 -9.72 8.36 -3.21
N ILE A 79 -8.60 8.23 -3.91
CA ILE A 79 -8.36 7.12 -4.85
C ILE A 79 -8.05 5.84 -4.05
N PRO A 80 -8.86 4.76 -4.16
CA PRO A 80 -8.63 3.55 -3.38
C PRO A 80 -7.53 2.68 -4.00
N ILE A 81 -6.40 2.56 -3.32
CA ILE A 81 -5.34 1.59 -3.62
C ILE A 81 -5.55 0.36 -2.75
N ASN A 82 -6.31 -0.59 -3.30
CA ASN A 82 -6.55 -1.89 -2.67
C ASN A 82 -5.29 -2.77 -2.74
N ASN A 83 -5.17 -3.73 -1.81
CA ASN A 83 -4.07 -4.72 -1.71
C ASN A 83 -2.69 -4.14 -1.31
N ILE A 84 -2.62 -2.87 -0.88
CA ILE A 84 -1.39 -2.27 -0.34
C ILE A 84 -1.69 -1.68 1.04
N LYS A 85 -0.99 -2.20 2.06
CA LYS A 85 -1.01 -1.72 3.45
C LYS A 85 -0.51 -0.27 3.54
N ALA A 86 -1.03 0.49 4.50
CA ALA A 86 -0.69 1.90 4.70
C ALA A 86 0.82 2.14 4.86
N GLU A 87 1.50 1.32 5.68
CA GLU A 87 2.96 1.46 5.92
C GLU A 87 3.79 1.34 4.64
N ILE A 88 3.39 0.46 3.72
CA ILE A 88 4.11 0.24 2.45
C ILE A 88 3.79 1.37 1.47
N LEU A 89 2.53 1.81 1.46
CA LEU A 89 2.09 2.92 0.61
C LEU A 89 2.76 4.24 1.01
N GLU A 90 2.94 4.48 2.30
CA GLU A 90 3.71 5.61 2.85
C GLU A 90 5.16 5.62 2.32
N LEU A 91 5.84 4.46 2.33
CA LEU A 91 7.20 4.33 1.80
C LEU A 91 7.26 4.61 0.30
N VAL A 92 6.29 4.13 -0.50
CA VAL A 92 6.22 4.43 -1.94
C VAL A 92 6.05 5.93 -2.17
N PHE A 93 5.08 6.58 -1.51
CA PHE A 93 4.84 8.02 -1.72
C PHE A 93 5.99 8.88 -1.22
N LYS A 94 6.64 8.48 -0.12
CA LYS A 94 7.86 9.14 0.37
C LYS A 94 9.01 9.05 -0.64
N TRP A 95 9.17 7.93 -1.34
CA TRP A 95 10.14 7.82 -2.44
C TRP A 95 9.77 8.73 -3.62
N CYS A 96 8.49 8.71 -4.03
CA CYS A 96 8.00 9.52 -5.15
C CYS A 96 8.08 11.03 -4.89
N GLU A 97 7.90 11.49 -3.65
CA GLU A 97 8.03 12.90 -3.27
C GLU A 97 9.49 13.39 -3.27
N GLU A 98 10.46 12.54 -2.91
CA GLU A 98 11.89 12.89 -3.00
C GLU A 98 12.35 12.96 -4.48
N HIS A 99 11.93 12.00 -5.31
CA HIS A 99 12.33 11.90 -6.72
C HIS A 99 11.37 12.62 -7.68
N LYS A 100 10.52 13.54 -7.18
CA LYS A 100 9.48 14.18 -7.99
C LYS A 100 10.08 15.06 -9.09
N GLY A 101 9.72 14.77 -10.33
CA GLY A 101 10.24 15.48 -11.51
C GLY A 101 11.61 15.00 -11.99
N GLU A 102 12.18 13.94 -11.40
CA GLU A 102 13.27 13.21 -12.03
C GLU A 102 12.80 12.49 -13.32
N PRO A 103 13.69 12.28 -14.30
CA PRO A 103 13.34 11.53 -15.49
C PRO A 103 13.01 10.08 -15.14
N ILE A 104 11.77 9.64 -15.43
CA ILE A 104 11.35 8.25 -15.26
C ILE A 104 12.32 7.35 -16.05
N PRO A 105 12.93 6.33 -15.42
CA PRO A 105 13.85 5.44 -16.11
C PRO A 105 13.18 4.74 -17.28
N VAL A 106 13.73 4.93 -18.48
CA VAL A 106 13.31 4.18 -19.67
C VAL A 106 13.77 2.73 -19.51
N ASP A 107 12.90 1.78 -19.84
CA ASP A 107 13.29 0.38 -19.98
C ASP A 107 14.10 0.19 -21.26
N ASP A 108 15.41 0.33 -21.11
CA ASP A 108 16.40 -0.12 -22.09
C ASP A 108 16.85 -1.55 -21.75
N ASP A 109 17.07 -2.36 -22.79
CA ASP A 109 17.45 -3.79 -22.68
C ASP A 109 18.90 -4.01 -22.17
N THR A 110 19.63 -2.95 -21.81
CA THR A 110 20.97 -3.05 -21.24
C THR A 110 21.00 -3.77 -19.89
N ILE A 111 21.51 -5.01 -19.90
CA ILE A 111 21.82 -5.82 -18.73
C ILE A 111 23.34 -5.86 -18.54
N PRO A 112 23.89 -5.52 -17.36
CA PRO A 112 23.19 -5.08 -16.14
C PRO A 112 22.76 -3.61 -16.19
N LYS A 113 21.52 -3.32 -15.77
CA LYS A 113 21.06 -1.93 -15.56
C LYS A 113 21.95 -1.24 -14.51
N HIS A 114 22.67 -0.19 -14.89
CA HIS A 114 23.53 0.56 -13.98
C HIS A 114 22.72 1.56 -13.13
N VAL A 115 21.91 1.03 -12.21
CA VAL A 115 21.14 1.83 -11.24
C VAL A 115 22.09 2.37 -10.17
N THR A 116 22.24 3.67 -10.01
CA THR A 116 22.91 4.25 -8.83
C THR A 116 21.89 4.36 -7.71
N ILE A 117 22.26 3.97 -6.48
CA ILE A 117 21.39 4.13 -5.30
C ILE A 117 21.82 5.43 -4.62
N PRO A 118 20.98 6.48 -4.54
CA PRO A 118 21.29 7.68 -3.77
C PRO A 118 21.25 7.40 -2.26
N PRO A 119 21.90 8.24 -1.41
CA PRO A 119 21.93 8.01 0.04
C PRO A 119 20.55 8.01 0.72
N PHE A 120 19.57 8.74 0.15
CA PHE A 120 18.19 8.70 0.60
C PHE A 120 17.58 7.30 0.41
N ASP A 121 17.74 6.72 -0.78
CA ASP A 121 17.21 5.38 -1.10
C ASP A 121 17.89 4.28 -0.31
N GLU A 122 19.21 4.40 -0.10
CA GLU A 122 19.94 3.42 0.71
C GLU A 122 19.32 3.31 2.11
N LYS A 123 19.00 4.47 2.71
CA LYS A 123 18.32 4.61 4.02
C LYS A 123 16.84 4.23 3.98
N LEU A 124 16.11 4.56 2.91
CA LEU A 124 14.71 4.13 2.74
C LEU A 124 14.61 2.60 2.64
N MET A 125 15.67 1.95 2.15
CA MET A 125 15.81 0.49 2.05
C MET A 125 16.54 -0.14 3.25
N GLU A 126 16.66 0.57 4.38
CA GLU A 126 17.00 -0.01 5.69
C GLU A 126 15.73 -0.51 6.38
N ILE A 127 15.05 -1.46 5.74
CA ILE A 127 13.80 -2.08 6.19
C ILE A 127 13.90 -3.61 6.18
N ASP A 128 13.01 -4.28 6.91
CA ASP A 128 12.95 -5.74 6.98
C ASP A 128 12.67 -6.39 5.61
N ASN A 129 13.13 -7.62 5.40
CA ASN A 129 12.95 -8.36 4.14
C ASN A 129 11.48 -8.44 3.69
N ASP A 130 10.55 -8.67 4.63
CA ASP A 130 9.11 -8.73 4.35
C ASP A 130 8.57 -7.38 3.85
N LYS A 131 9.03 -6.27 4.46
CA LYS A 131 8.67 -4.91 4.04
C LYS A 131 9.28 -4.58 2.68
N LEU A 132 10.52 -4.99 2.41
CA LEU A 132 11.17 -4.85 1.10
C LEU A 132 10.44 -5.65 0.01
N PHE A 133 10.01 -6.88 0.30
CA PHE A 133 9.20 -7.68 -0.62
C PHE A 133 7.87 -6.99 -0.95
N HIS A 134 7.12 -6.56 0.06
CA HIS A 134 5.87 -5.82 -0.16
C HIS A 134 6.09 -4.49 -0.89
N LEU A 135 7.20 -3.78 -0.64
CA LEU A 135 7.59 -2.55 -1.35
C LEU A 135 7.86 -2.82 -2.84
N ILE A 136 8.54 -3.92 -3.18
CA ILE A 136 8.75 -4.36 -4.57
C ILE A 136 7.41 -4.67 -5.25
N CYS A 137 6.51 -5.40 -4.58
CA CYS A 137 5.17 -5.68 -5.09
C CYS A 137 4.35 -4.40 -5.32
N ALA A 138 4.39 -3.45 -4.38
CA ALA A 138 3.71 -2.17 -4.47
C ALA A 138 4.28 -1.29 -5.60
N ALA A 139 5.61 -1.21 -5.73
CA ALA A 139 6.28 -0.48 -6.79
C ALA A 139 5.95 -1.06 -8.19
N ASN A 140 5.82 -2.39 -8.30
CA ASN A 140 5.37 -3.05 -9.53
C ASN A 140 3.89 -2.78 -9.82
N TYR A 141 3.01 -2.86 -8.82
CA TYR A 141 1.57 -2.61 -8.98
C TYR A 141 1.26 -1.16 -9.40
N LEU A 142 1.95 -0.19 -8.80
CA LEU A 142 1.86 1.23 -9.16
C LEU A 142 2.78 1.59 -10.34
N ASN A 143 3.53 0.63 -10.89
CA ASN A 143 4.46 0.81 -12.01
C ASN A 143 5.38 2.04 -11.82
N VAL A 144 6.06 2.08 -10.67
CA VAL A 144 7.05 3.09 -10.27
C VAL A 144 8.45 2.53 -10.57
N LYS A 145 8.89 2.71 -11.83
CA LYS A 145 10.08 2.06 -12.37
C LYS A 145 11.38 2.37 -11.62
N GLY A 146 11.55 3.60 -11.14
CA GLY A 146 12.72 3.99 -10.35
C GLY A 146 12.82 3.17 -9.06
N LEU A 147 11.78 3.24 -8.22
CA LEU A 147 11.69 2.47 -6.97
C LEU A 147 11.86 0.96 -7.20
N LEU A 148 11.25 0.39 -8.25
CA LEU A 148 11.39 -1.02 -8.60
C LEU A 148 12.86 -1.36 -8.94
N ASN A 149 13.50 -0.58 -9.82
CA ASN A 149 14.89 -0.79 -10.22
C ASN A 149 15.86 -0.71 -9.02
N VAL A 150 15.69 0.28 -8.14
CA VAL A 150 16.54 0.47 -6.95
C VAL A 150 16.32 -0.67 -5.94
N SER A 151 15.07 -1.09 -5.72
CA SER A 151 14.72 -2.18 -4.80
C SER A 151 15.27 -3.53 -5.30
N CYS A 152 15.13 -3.83 -6.60
CA CYS A 152 15.76 -4.99 -7.22
C CYS A 152 17.28 -4.95 -7.11
N LYS A 153 17.91 -3.77 -7.22
CA LYS A 153 19.35 -3.64 -6.98
C LYS A 153 19.74 -3.91 -5.52
N LYS A 154 18.96 -3.45 -4.53
CA LYS A 154 19.20 -3.77 -3.11
C LYS A 154 19.19 -5.29 -2.88
N VAL A 155 18.21 -6.01 -3.42
CA VAL A 155 18.14 -7.48 -3.38
C VAL A 155 19.35 -8.12 -4.09
N ALA A 156 19.73 -7.65 -5.28
CA ALA A 156 20.92 -8.15 -5.97
C ALA A 156 22.23 -7.92 -5.18
N LEU A 157 22.35 -6.80 -4.47
CA LEU A 157 23.47 -6.53 -3.56
C LEU A 157 23.44 -7.46 -2.33
N MET A 158 22.26 -7.78 -1.80
CA MET A 158 22.09 -8.76 -0.71
C MET A 158 22.46 -10.19 -1.14
N ALA A 159 22.34 -10.53 -2.43
CA ALA A 159 22.81 -11.81 -2.96
C ALA A 159 24.33 -11.86 -3.22
N LYS A 160 24.97 -10.71 -3.46
CA LYS A 160 26.35 -10.63 -3.93
C LYS A 160 27.35 -11.14 -2.90
N GLY A 161 28.11 -12.17 -3.27
CA GLY A 161 29.22 -12.70 -2.46
C GLY A 161 28.81 -13.67 -1.36
N LYS A 162 27.53 -14.07 -1.29
CA LYS A 162 27.04 -15.09 -0.35
C LYS A 162 27.05 -16.48 -0.98
N SER A 163 27.19 -17.50 -0.15
CA SER A 163 27.09 -18.91 -0.55
C SER A 163 25.65 -19.32 -0.87
N PRO A 164 25.42 -20.40 -1.65
CA PRO A 164 24.08 -20.93 -1.90
C PRO A 164 23.29 -21.26 -0.63
N GLU A 165 23.97 -21.71 0.43
CA GLU A 165 23.36 -22.06 1.72
C GLU A 165 22.86 -20.81 2.45
N GLU A 166 23.67 -19.74 2.51
CA GLU A 166 23.25 -18.45 3.06
C GLU A 166 22.10 -17.85 2.26
N LEU A 167 22.13 -17.95 0.93
CA LEU A 167 21.06 -17.47 0.05
C LEU A 167 19.74 -18.20 0.32
N ARG A 168 19.76 -19.51 0.60
CA ARG A 168 18.55 -20.25 1.01
C ARG A 168 17.96 -19.68 2.30
N VAL A 169 18.78 -19.44 3.33
CA VAL A 169 18.31 -18.84 4.60
C VAL A 169 17.76 -17.42 4.41
N ILE A 170 18.46 -16.57 3.66
CA ILE A 170 18.08 -15.15 3.49
C ILE A 170 16.80 -14.97 2.68
N TYR A 171 16.57 -15.82 1.67
CA TYR A 171 15.39 -15.76 0.82
C TYR A 171 14.29 -16.75 1.22
N GLY A 172 14.44 -17.45 2.35
CA GLY A 172 13.46 -18.43 2.83
C GLY A 172 13.23 -19.59 1.85
N ILE A 173 14.23 -19.93 1.04
CA ILE A 173 14.13 -21.02 0.05
C ILE A 173 14.34 -22.34 0.80
N PRO A 174 13.34 -23.24 0.84
CA PRO A 174 13.47 -24.51 1.54
C PRO A 174 14.59 -25.37 0.95
N THR A 175 15.09 -26.32 1.73
CA THR A 175 15.89 -27.42 1.20
C THR A 175 15.03 -28.36 0.37
N ASP A 176 15.66 -29.10 -0.54
CA ASP A 176 14.98 -30.01 -1.46
C ASP A 176 14.23 -31.12 -0.66
N GLU A 177 14.72 -31.49 0.52
CA GLU A 177 14.07 -32.41 1.47
C GLU A 177 12.85 -31.78 2.17
N GLU A 178 12.90 -30.49 2.51
CA GLU A 178 11.77 -29.75 3.10
C GLU A 178 10.64 -29.53 2.08
N ASP A 179 10.98 -29.31 0.81
CA ASP A 179 10.02 -29.14 -0.29
C ASP A 179 9.28 -30.46 -0.57
N GLU A 180 10.01 -31.59 -0.68
CA GLU A 180 9.39 -32.93 -0.78
C GLU A 180 8.49 -33.26 0.42
N ALA A 181 8.92 -32.90 1.64
CA ALA A 181 8.12 -33.10 2.85
C ALA A 181 6.85 -32.24 2.83
N ALA A 182 6.93 -30.98 2.43
CA ALA A 182 5.79 -30.07 2.32
C ALA A 182 4.80 -30.53 1.24
N GLU A 183 5.27 -30.95 0.07
CA GLU A 183 4.42 -31.44 -1.02
C GLU A 183 3.67 -32.73 -0.60
N LYS A 184 4.36 -33.64 0.10
CA LYS A 184 3.74 -34.85 0.65
C LYS A 184 2.67 -34.51 1.70
N LEU A 185 2.95 -33.58 2.60
CA LEU A 185 2.01 -33.17 3.64
C LEU A 185 0.78 -32.45 3.05
N ALA A 186 0.95 -31.66 2.00
CA ALA A 186 -0.13 -31.05 1.23
C ALA A 186 -1.00 -32.08 0.47
N LYS A 187 -0.39 -33.13 -0.08
CA LYS A 187 -1.11 -34.28 -0.66
C LYS A 187 -1.94 -35.02 0.40
N GLU A 188 -1.35 -35.34 1.55
CA GLU A 188 -2.08 -35.98 2.65
C GLU A 188 -3.23 -35.10 3.19
N GLU A 189 -3.03 -33.80 3.32
CA GLU A 189 -4.08 -32.83 3.69
C GLU A 189 -5.23 -32.81 2.68
N THR A 190 -4.93 -32.78 1.37
CA THR A 190 -5.97 -32.77 0.34
C THR A 190 -6.69 -34.11 0.22
N GLU A 191 -6.03 -35.25 0.46
CA GLU A 191 -6.69 -36.55 0.55
C GLU A 191 -7.58 -36.67 1.79
N LYS A 192 -7.12 -36.24 2.98
CA LYS A 192 -7.94 -36.20 4.21
C LYS A 192 -9.17 -35.30 4.03
N LYS A 193 -9.02 -34.13 3.40
CA LYS A 193 -10.14 -33.22 3.07
C LYS A 193 -11.12 -33.84 2.07
N LYS A 194 -10.64 -34.58 1.06
CA LYS A 194 -11.50 -35.33 0.12
C LYS A 194 -12.26 -36.48 0.80
N ALA A 195 -11.59 -37.24 1.67
CA ALA A 195 -12.21 -38.35 2.41
C ALA A 195 -13.33 -37.84 3.34
N ALA A 196 -13.05 -36.80 4.14
CA ALA A 196 -14.04 -36.19 5.02
C ALA A 196 -15.22 -35.54 4.25
N ALA A 197 -14.98 -35.02 3.04
CA ALA A 197 -16.04 -34.53 2.16
C ALA A 197 -16.89 -35.68 1.57
N ALA A 198 -16.27 -36.82 1.26
CA ALA A 198 -16.97 -38.01 0.78
C ALA A 198 -17.83 -38.66 1.87
N GLU A 199 -17.33 -38.80 3.10
CA GLU A 199 -18.12 -39.27 4.26
C GLU A 199 -19.32 -38.36 4.52
N LYS A 200 -19.11 -37.04 4.62
CA LYS A 200 -20.21 -36.08 4.81
C LYS A 200 -21.24 -36.09 3.67
N LYS A 201 -20.84 -36.46 2.45
CA LYS A 201 -21.76 -36.63 1.33
C LYS A 201 -22.56 -37.93 1.46
N ALA A 202 -21.90 -39.05 1.77
CA ALA A 202 -22.55 -40.34 1.96
C ALA A 202 -23.54 -40.34 3.13
N GLU A 203 -23.18 -39.72 4.26
CA GLU A 203 -24.04 -39.59 5.44
C GLU A 203 -25.29 -38.73 5.14
N LYS A 204 -25.14 -37.69 4.31
CA LYS A 204 -26.25 -36.83 3.87
C LYS A 204 -27.14 -37.48 2.80
N GLU A 205 -26.58 -38.37 1.98
CA GLU A 205 -27.35 -39.20 1.04
C GLU A 205 -28.12 -40.31 1.79
N ALA A 206 -27.52 -40.95 2.79
CA ALA A 206 -28.18 -41.96 3.63
C ALA A 206 -29.34 -41.39 4.47
N ALA A 207 -29.22 -40.14 4.94
CA ALA A 207 -30.31 -39.46 5.67
C ALA A 207 -31.48 -39.00 4.76
N GLY A 208 -31.34 -39.05 3.43
CA GLY A 208 -32.36 -38.62 2.49
C GLY A 208 -33.46 -39.64 2.21
N ASP A 209 -33.18 -40.94 2.41
CA ASP A 209 -34.00 -42.04 1.88
C ASP A 209 -35.24 -42.37 2.73
N GLN A 210 -35.25 -41.97 4.02
CA GLN A 210 -36.34 -42.28 4.96
C GLN A 210 -37.64 -41.49 4.75
N LYS A 211 -37.72 -40.56 3.79
CA LYS A 211 -38.91 -39.69 3.61
C LYS A 211 -39.87 -40.18 2.51
N THR A 212 -39.90 -41.49 2.23
CA THR A 212 -40.61 -42.04 1.07
C THR A 212 -41.77 -43.01 1.37
N GLU A 213 -41.96 -43.45 2.63
CA GLU A 213 -43.03 -44.42 2.99
C GLU A 213 -44.26 -43.83 3.72
N GLU A 214 -44.19 -42.67 4.37
CA GLU A 214 -45.31 -42.11 5.15
C GLU A 214 -46.29 -41.23 4.33
N LYS A 215 -46.83 -41.73 3.21
CA LYS A 215 -47.82 -40.96 2.41
C LYS A 215 -49.06 -41.74 1.94
N GLU A 216 -49.49 -42.75 2.70
CA GLU A 216 -50.76 -43.46 2.48
C GLU A 216 -51.66 -43.60 3.73
N GLU A 217 -51.59 -42.72 4.73
CA GLU A 217 -52.67 -42.61 5.72
C GLU A 217 -52.80 -41.21 6.35
N GLU A 218 -53.80 -40.43 5.92
CA GLU A 218 -54.69 -39.65 6.80
C GLU A 218 -55.75 -38.87 5.99
N THR A 219 -57.00 -39.32 6.08
CA THR A 219 -58.19 -38.51 5.83
C THR A 219 -58.72 -37.97 7.16
N PRO A 220 -59.02 -36.66 7.28
CA PRO A 220 -59.89 -36.18 8.35
C PRO A 220 -61.31 -35.88 7.86
N GLU A 221 -62.26 -36.47 8.58
CA GLU A 221 -63.70 -36.20 8.54
C GLU A 221 -64.06 -34.93 9.35
N LYS A 222 -65.28 -34.38 9.14
CA LYS A 222 -66.09 -33.64 10.14
C LYS A 222 -65.67 -32.21 10.58
N ASP A 223 -66.57 -31.33 11.04
CA ASP A 223 -68.05 -31.40 11.16
C ASP A 223 -68.75 -30.01 11.07
N GLU A 224 -70.08 -30.04 11.18
CA GLU A 224 -71.08 -28.95 11.28
C GLU A 224 -70.73 -27.82 12.33
N GLU A 225 -71.36 -26.62 12.38
CA GLU A 225 -72.82 -26.37 12.45
C GLU A 225 -73.30 -24.93 12.08
N LYS A 226 -74.64 -24.80 12.07
CA LYS A 226 -75.56 -23.77 11.52
C LYS A 226 -75.80 -22.57 12.47
N PRO A 227 -76.48 -21.47 12.05
CA PRO A 227 -77.96 -21.35 11.91
C PRO A 227 -78.41 -20.51 10.67
N SER A 228 -79.67 -20.12 10.35
CA SER A 228 -81.06 -20.35 10.85
C SER A 228 -82.11 -20.19 9.71
N THR A 229 -83.28 -20.80 9.92
CA THR A 229 -84.69 -20.38 9.60
C THR A 229 -84.99 -18.88 9.34
N SER A 230 -86.07 -18.46 8.64
CA SER A 230 -87.33 -19.14 8.24
C SER A 230 -88.09 -18.45 7.08
N ALA A 231 -88.98 -19.21 6.43
CA ALA A 231 -90.26 -18.84 5.76
C ALA A 231 -90.23 -17.83 4.58
#